data_AF-A0A1A8EGQ4-F1
#
_entry.id   AF-A0A1A8EGQ4-F1
#
_cell.length_a   1.000
_cell.length_b   1.000
_cell.length_c   1.000
_cell.angle_alpha   90.00
_cell.angle_beta   90.00
_cell.angle_gamma   90.00
#
_symmetry.space_group_name_H-M   'P 1'
#
loop_
_entity.id
_entity.type
_entity.pdbx_description
1 polymer ?
#
loop_
_entity_poly.entity_id
_entity_poly.type
_entity_poly.pdbx_seq_one_letter_code
_entity_poly.pdbx_strand_id
1 'polypeptide(L)'
;MAATGRQESCGGQAVLHSSVTRYGSTDSSGEHDHHVNCSNHNSPSSPTATGHWVRADQEEEAIRRKLKYFFMSPCDKYHAKGRIPYKLVLQLLKIILVTAQLVLFGLSNQVVVTFKEENTMTFKRLFLKDYDEPSGASFAVYTQQDVYDHIYYAVEKYLILPETTVGRYAYVYGVGVNGSALSLCQQYYKKGRIDPANDTFTIDPYIVTDCVGVNPLIVPELTNSYKNFTLKFHKLINVTIQFQLKAINIQTIINNEIPDCYTFHITIVLDNKAHSGKVKIWLENEATIKECRDPSVSGHAESYTRVAFDVTVALLCFLSLLLCGRSILRGILLQQEFVQYFRETLDRKVCWEDRFEFINGWFILLIISDIFTITGSVIKIGIESKTMSSYDVCGILLGTSTLLVWVGVIRYLTFFQKYNILIITLRAAFPNVIRFSCCVAVIYLGYCFCGWIVLGPYHVKFRSLSSVSECLFSLINGDDMYVTFSEMQESSPVVWLFSQLYLYTFISLFI
;
A
#
# COMPACT_ATOMS: atom_id res chain seq x y z
N MET A 1 -4.84 50.91 -13.55
CA MET A 1 -5.09 50.79 -12.10
C MET A 1 -4.74 49.37 -11.68
N ALA A 2 -3.85 49.25 -10.69
CA ALA A 2 -3.50 48.07 -9.88
C ALA A 2 -2.90 46.85 -10.62
N ALA A 3 -1.89 46.15 -10.11
CA ALA A 3 -0.80 46.43 -9.15
C ALA A 3 0.20 45.28 -9.37
N THR A 4 1.43 45.60 -9.78
CA THR A 4 2.49 44.61 -9.99
C THR A 4 3.06 44.15 -8.64
N GLY A 5 2.83 42.88 -8.32
CA GLY A 5 3.43 42.20 -7.17
C GLY A 5 4.93 42.00 -7.38
N ARG A 6 5.72 42.63 -6.53
CA ARG A 6 7.18 42.56 -6.49
C ARG A 6 7.58 41.25 -5.81
N GLN A 7 8.13 40.32 -6.58
CA GLN A 7 8.69 39.06 -6.08
C GLN A 7 10.16 39.35 -5.69
N GLU A 8 10.43 39.46 -4.38
CA GLU A 8 11.79 39.67 -3.88
C GLU A 8 12.58 38.36 -3.99
N SER A 9 13.57 38.39 -4.88
CA SER A 9 14.56 37.35 -5.11
C SER A 9 15.48 37.21 -3.90
N CYS A 10 15.61 35.99 -3.39
CA CYS A 10 16.61 35.61 -2.39
C CYS A 10 17.93 35.32 -3.13
N GLY A 11 18.62 36.38 -3.56
CA GLY A 11 19.85 36.26 -4.32
C GLY A 11 20.64 37.56 -4.31
N GLY A 12 21.37 37.81 -3.22
CA GLY A 12 22.33 38.91 -3.11
C GLY A 12 23.64 38.39 -2.54
N GLN A 13 24.63 38.19 -3.40
CA GLN A 13 26.02 37.95 -3.03
C GLN A 13 26.53 39.08 -2.12
N ALA A 14 26.92 38.74 -0.89
CA ALA A 14 27.82 39.55 -0.09
C ALA A 14 29.15 38.80 0.01
N VAL A 15 30.12 39.27 -0.76
CA VAL A 15 31.54 38.93 -0.64
C VAL A 15 31.98 39.27 0.78
N LEU A 16 32.38 38.26 1.56
CA LEU A 16 33.07 38.46 2.83
C LEU A 16 34.37 37.65 2.80
N HIS A 17 35.46 38.41 2.92
CA HIS A 17 36.83 37.94 2.99
C HIS A 17 37.00 36.81 4.00
N SER A 18 37.67 35.75 3.56
CA SER A 18 38.11 34.65 4.40
C SER A 18 39.23 35.10 5.34
N SER A 19 38.94 35.17 6.64
CA SER A 19 39.98 35.10 7.66
C SER A 19 39.97 33.71 8.29
N VAL A 20 40.90 32.89 7.83
CA VAL A 20 41.30 31.59 8.39
C VAL A 20 41.54 31.73 9.89
N THR A 21 40.78 31.02 10.73
CA THR A 21 41.14 30.84 12.15
C THR A 21 41.65 29.42 12.36
N ARG A 22 42.98 29.33 12.45
CA ARG A 22 43.77 28.16 12.83
C ARG A 22 43.57 27.94 14.34
N TYR A 23 43.19 26.73 14.73
CA TYR A 23 43.30 26.28 16.12
C TYR A 23 44.79 26.13 16.48
N GLY A 24 45.23 26.78 17.55
CA GLY A 24 46.58 26.68 18.08
C GLY A 24 46.60 27.03 19.56
N SER A 25 46.75 26.00 20.40
CA SER A 25 47.04 26.06 21.82
C SER A 25 48.54 26.30 22.02
N THR A 26 48.94 27.23 22.89
CA THR A 26 50.14 27.13 23.75
C THR A 26 50.23 28.33 24.71
N ASP A 27 50.52 28.02 25.96
CA ASP A 27 50.93 28.90 27.05
C ASP A 27 52.21 29.72 26.75
N SER A 28 52.35 30.83 27.47
CA SER A 28 53.58 31.30 28.17
C SER A 28 53.89 32.80 27.96
N SER A 29 53.85 33.52 29.09
CA SER A 29 54.83 34.50 29.60
C SER A 29 55.29 35.70 28.75
N GLY A 30 55.32 36.88 29.39
CA GLY A 30 56.31 37.93 29.11
C GLY A 30 55.80 39.36 29.02
N GLU A 31 56.34 40.20 29.90
CA GLU A 31 56.24 41.67 30.04
C GLU A 31 56.31 42.52 28.76
N HIS A 32 55.62 43.67 28.72
CA HIS A 32 56.23 45.01 28.90
C HIS A 32 55.24 46.18 28.69
N ASP A 33 55.48 47.24 29.47
CA ASP A 33 54.82 48.54 29.50
C ASP A 33 54.91 49.33 28.19
N HIS A 34 53.88 50.16 27.93
CA HIS A 34 54.08 51.53 27.46
C HIS A 34 52.85 52.41 27.72
N HIS A 35 53.03 53.38 28.62
CA HIS A 35 52.19 54.56 28.80
C HIS A 35 52.32 55.53 27.61
N VAL A 36 51.21 55.96 27.00
CA VAL A 36 51.03 57.35 26.51
C VAL A 36 49.59 57.80 26.75
N ASN A 37 49.50 59.00 27.31
CA ASN A 37 48.35 59.71 27.83
C ASN A 37 47.66 60.53 26.73
N CYS A 38 46.32 60.62 26.72
CA CYS A 38 45.60 61.80 26.24
C CYS A 38 44.22 61.92 26.90
N SER A 39 44.05 63.07 27.55
CA SER A 39 42.92 63.45 28.39
C SER A 39 41.81 64.16 27.59
N ASN A 40 40.61 64.07 28.15
CA ASN A 40 39.44 64.97 28.04
C ASN A 40 38.55 64.90 26.79
N HIS A 41 37.35 64.33 26.99
CA HIS A 41 36.13 65.16 27.03
C HIS A 41 35.02 64.45 27.84
N ASN A 42 34.52 65.15 28.86
CA ASN A 42 33.32 64.79 29.61
C ASN A 42 32.09 64.82 28.71
N SER A 43 31.28 63.76 28.76
CA SER A 43 29.84 63.75 28.45
C SER A 43 29.19 62.56 29.17
N PRO A 44 27.95 62.71 29.66
CA PRO A 44 27.46 61.99 30.82
C PRO A 44 27.19 60.51 30.52
N SER A 45 27.56 59.68 31.49
CA SER A 45 27.12 58.29 31.61
C SER A 45 25.60 58.21 31.54
N SER A 46 25.07 57.76 30.39
CA SER A 46 23.75 57.13 30.35
C SER A 46 23.91 55.68 30.83
N PRO A 47 23.31 55.26 31.96
CA PRO A 47 23.35 53.85 32.39
C PRO A 47 22.47 52.94 31.53
N THR A 48 21.67 53.51 30.62
CA THR A 48 20.59 52.83 29.91
C THR A 48 21.01 52.17 28.60
N ALA A 49 22.04 52.67 27.92
CA ALA A 49 22.52 52.06 26.67
C ALA A 49 23.27 50.75 26.93
N THR A 50 24.22 50.74 27.88
CA THR A 50 25.01 49.55 28.24
C THR A 50 24.14 48.41 28.77
N GLY A 51 23.08 48.71 29.53
CA GLY A 51 22.11 47.71 29.96
C GLY A 51 21.30 47.08 28.82
N HIS A 52 21.02 47.82 27.73
CA HIS A 52 20.30 47.30 26.57
C HIS A 52 21.18 46.40 25.69
N TRP A 53 22.45 46.76 25.48
CA TRP A 53 23.42 45.92 24.76
C TRP A 53 23.76 44.64 25.52
N VAL A 54 24.02 44.73 26.83
CA VAL A 54 24.28 43.56 27.69
C VAL A 54 23.07 42.61 27.76
N ARG A 55 21.85 43.16 27.76
CA ARG A 55 20.62 42.37 27.76
C ARG A 55 20.34 41.72 26.40
N ALA A 56 20.60 42.43 25.30
CA ALA A 56 20.51 41.87 23.95
C ALA A 56 21.54 40.74 23.74
N ASP A 57 22.77 40.89 24.24
CA ASP A 57 23.81 39.85 24.19
C ASP A 57 23.42 38.62 25.03
N GLN A 58 22.83 38.82 26.22
CA GLN A 58 22.32 37.71 27.04
C GLN A 58 21.16 36.96 26.40
N GLU A 59 20.22 37.66 25.76
CA GLU A 59 19.10 37.07 25.03
C GLU A 59 19.58 36.30 23.79
N GLU A 60 20.55 36.84 23.04
CA GLU A 60 21.19 36.17 21.91
C GLU A 60 21.87 34.85 22.35
N GLU A 61 22.68 34.91 23.41
CA GLU A 61 23.36 33.73 23.94
C GLU A 61 22.37 32.66 24.41
N ALA A 62 21.26 33.06 25.04
CA ALA A 62 20.23 32.14 25.51
C ALA A 62 19.54 31.41 24.34
N ILE A 63 19.17 32.14 23.29
CA ILE A 63 18.56 31.58 22.08
C ILE A 63 19.56 30.67 21.35
N ARG A 64 20.82 31.10 21.21
CA ARG A 64 21.88 30.30 20.58
C ARG A 64 22.11 28.97 21.32
N ARG A 65 22.11 28.98 22.65
CA ARG A 65 22.21 27.75 23.47
C ARG A 65 20.99 26.85 23.28
N LYS A 66 19.77 27.41 23.23
CA LYS A 66 18.54 26.64 22.95
C LYS A 66 18.57 25.98 21.57
N LEU A 67 18.99 26.71 20.53
CA LEU A 67 19.12 26.20 19.16
C LEU A 67 20.17 25.11 19.07
N LYS A 68 21.38 25.34 19.59
CA LYS A 68 22.45 24.34 19.60
C LYS A 68 21.99 23.06 20.29
N TYR A 69 21.33 23.18 21.44
CA TYR A 69 20.76 22.03 22.13
C TYR A 69 19.65 21.35 21.33
N PHE A 70 18.81 22.08 20.59
CA PHE A 70 17.76 21.47 19.77
C PHE A 70 18.33 20.58 18.65
N PHE A 71 19.31 21.08 17.91
CA PHE A 71 19.91 20.40 16.75
C PHE A 71 20.98 19.35 17.09
N MET A 72 21.49 19.30 18.33
CA MET A 72 22.42 18.26 18.77
C MET A 72 21.83 16.84 18.70
N SER A 73 22.69 15.86 18.43
CA SER A 73 22.29 14.45 18.42
C SER A 73 21.88 13.98 19.83
N PRO A 74 21.05 12.92 19.96
CA PRO A 74 20.69 12.37 21.26
C PRO A 74 21.89 11.89 22.09
N CYS A 75 22.94 11.35 21.44
CA CYS A 75 24.16 10.92 22.10
C CYS A 75 24.94 12.12 22.67
N ASP A 76 25.04 13.21 21.90
CA ASP A 76 25.69 14.45 22.36
C ASP A 76 24.90 15.08 23.51
N LYS A 77 23.56 15.01 23.46
CA LYS A 77 22.68 15.47 24.54
C LYS A 77 22.88 14.68 25.84
N TYR A 78 23.14 13.37 25.73
CA TYR A 78 23.49 12.53 26.87
C TYR A 78 24.85 12.91 27.44
N HIS A 79 25.88 13.06 26.60
CA HIS A 79 27.22 13.45 27.03
C HIS A 79 27.26 14.86 27.65
N ALA A 80 26.43 15.79 27.16
CA ALA A 80 26.41 17.18 27.63
C ALA A 80 25.60 17.41 28.92
N LYS A 81 24.58 16.59 29.21
CA LYS A 81 23.66 16.82 30.36
C LYS A 81 23.31 15.57 31.18
N GLY A 82 23.87 14.40 30.88
CA GLY A 82 23.62 13.13 31.58
C GLY A 82 22.19 12.58 31.42
N ARG A 83 21.38 13.12 30.51
CA ARG A 83 19.96 12.77 30.38
C ARG A 83 19.78 11.48 29.57
N ILE A 84 19.40 10.39 30.23
CA ILE A 84 19.15 9.08 29.60
C ILE A 84 18.25 9.22 28.36
N PRO A 85 18.65 8.70 27.18
CA PRO A 85 17.92 8.87 25.93
C PRO A 85 16.74 7.89 25.80
N TYR A 86 15.77 7.98 26.71
CA TYR A 86 14.58 7.11 26.75
C TYR A 86 13.81 7.05 25.42
N LYS A 87 13.80 8.14 24.65
CA LYS A 87 13.19 8.17 23.30
C LYS A 87 13.89 7.24 22.32
N LEU A 88 15.22 7.14 22.38
CA LEU A 88 15.98 6.27 21.50
C LEU A 88 15.71 4.80 21.84
N VAL A 89 15.76 4.47 23.14
CA VAL A 89 15.48 3.11 23.63
C VAL A 89 14.07 2.67 23.27
N LEU A 90 13.07 3.54 23.46
CA LEU A 90 11.68 3.25 23.12
C LEU A 90 11.49 2.99 21.62
N GLN A 91 12.18 3.73 20.74
CA GLN A 91 12.09 3.51 19.30
C GLN A 91 12.81 2.23 18.85
N LEU A 92 13.96 1.90 19.46
CA LEU A 92 14.65 0.63 19.21
C LEU A 92 13.79 -0.57 19.65
N LEU A 93 13.17 -0.47 20.82
CA LEU A 93 12.22 -1.47 21.30
C LEU A 93 11.00 -1.57 20.37
N LYS A 94 10.48 -0.43 19.88
CA LYS A 94 9.38 -0.40 18.90
C LYS A 94 9.71 -1.20 17.65
N ILE A 95 10.89 -1.00 17.08
CA ILE A 95 11.32 -1.69 15.85
C ILE A 95 11.24 -3.21 16.03
N ILE A 96 11.77 -3.72 17.15
CA ILE A 96 11.77 -5.16 17.44
C ILE A 96 10.33 -5.67 17.62
N LEU A 97 9.52 -4.99 18.44
CA LEU A 97 8.17 -5.45 18.75
C LEU A 97 7.22 -5.39 17.54
N VAL A 98 7.25 -4.30 16.76
CA VAL A 98 6.42 -4.18 15.55
C VAL A 98 6.84 -5.19 14.48
N THR A 99 8.14 -5.46 14.33
CA THR A 99 8.62 -6.49 13.40
C THR A 99 8.18 -7.88 13.86
N ALA A 100 8.30 -8.19 15.15
CA ALA A 100 7.82 -9.46 15.70
C ALA A 100 6.30 -9.61 15.54
N GLN A 101 5.53 -8.53 15.74
CA GLN A 101 4.09 -8.50 15.50
C GLN A 101 3.74 -8.83 14.05
N LEU A 102 4.45 -8.22 13.08
CA LEU A 102 4.24 -8.47 11.67
C LEU A 102 4.57 -9.92 11.29
N VAL A 103 5.67 -10.47 11.81
CA VAL A 103 6.06 -11.86 11.53
C VAL A 103 5.03 -12.85 12.08
N LEU A 104 4.59 -12.68 13.33
CA LEU A 104 3.56 -13.53 13.93
C LEU A 104 2.23 -13.45 13.16
N PHE A 105 1.82 -12.23 12.78
CA PHE A 105 0.64 -12.04 11.93
C PHE A 105 0.81 -12.68 10.55
N GLY A 106 1.98 -12.50 9.92
CA GLY A 106 2.28 -13.03 8.60
C GLY A 106 2.23 -14.55 8.53
N LEU A 107 2.75 -15.25 9.55
CA LEU A 107 2.68 -16.71 9.63
C LEU A 107 1.24 -17.22 9.75
N SER A 108 0.41 -16.56 10.57
CA SER A 108 -1.01 -16.92 10.68
C SER A 108 -1.77 -16.61 9.39
N ASN A 109 -1.54 -15.43 8.80
CA ASN A 109 -2.18 -15.01 7.56
C ASN A 109 -1.80 -15.93 6.38
N GLN A 110 -0.54 -16.38 6.31
CA GLN A 110 -0.10 -17.32 5.27
C GLN A 110 -0.89 -18.62 5.32
N VAL A 111 -1.11 -19.20 6.50
CA VAL A 111 -1.91 -20.44 6.64
C VAL A 111 -3.35 -20.22 6.18
N VAL A 112 -3.96 -19.08 6.51
CA VAL A 112 -5.33 -18.73 6.08
C VAL A 112 -5.40 -18.57 4.55
N VAL A 113 -4.45 -17.84 3.95
CA VAL A 113 -4.38 -17.61 2.51
C VAL A 113 -4.14 -18.91 1.76
N THR A 114 -3.15 -19.71 2.17
CA THR A 114 -2.87 -21.02 1.56
C THR A 114 -4.09 -21.93 1.61
N PHE A 115 -4.79 -22.01 2.76
CA PHE A 115 -6.01 -22.80 2.86
C PHE A 115 -7.11 -22.31 1.90
N LYS A 116 -7.30 -20.99 1.76
CA LYS A 116 -8.27 -20.41 0.81
C LYS A 116 -7.88 -20.69 -0.64
N GLU A 117 -6.61 -20.55 -1.00
CA GLU A 117 -6.10 -20.75 -2.35
C GLU A 117 -6.17 -22.23 -2.77
N GLU A 118 -5.72 -23.15 -1.93
CA GLU A 118 -5.77 -24.59 -2.20
C GLU A 118 -7.21 -25.09 -2.36
N ASN A 119 -8.14 -24.65 -1.50
CA ASN A 119 -9.56 -24.95 -1.67
C ASN A 119 -10.12 -24.34 -2.97
N THR A 120 -9.72 -23.12 -3.32
CA THR A 120 -10.15 -22.48 -4.59
C THR A 120 -9.68 -23.28 -5.80
N MET A 121 -8.42 -23.76 -5.80
CA MET A 121 -7.90 -24.62 -6.86
C MET A 121 -8.61 -25.98 -6.91
N THR A 122 -8.91 -26.54 -5.74
CA THR A 122 -9.68 -27.79 -5.62
C THR A 122 -11.08 -27.61 -6.19
N PHE A 123 -11.78 -26.52 -5.88
CA PHE A 123 -13.10 -26.22 -6.42
C PHE A 123 -13.08 -26.02 -7.94
N LYS A 124 -12.05 -25.35 -8.48
CA LYS A 124 -11.88 -25.25 -9.94
C LYS A 124 -11.79 -26.62 -10.58
N ARG A 125 -10.94 -27.52 -10.05
CA ARG A 125 -10.78 -28.88 -10.58
C ARG A 125 -12.03 -29.76 -10.38
N LEU A 126 -12.81 -29.56 -9.32
CA LEU A 126 -14.00 -30.35 -9.03
C LEU A 126 -15.22 -29.93 -9.85
N PHE A 127 -15.44 -28.62 -10.02
CA PHE A 127 -16.68 -28.10 -10.61
C PHE A 127 -16.53 -27.64 -12.06
N LEU A 128 -15.31 -27.33 -12.52
CA LEU A 128 -15.07 -27.01 -13.93
C LEU A 128 -14.63 -28.29 -14.66
N LYS A 129 -15.47 -28.74 -15.60
CA LYS A 129 -15.19 -29.90 -16.45
C LYS A 129 -13.92 -29.65 -17.27
N ASP A 130 -13.05 -30.65 -17.37
CA ASP A 130 -11.82 -30.62 -18.18
C ASP A 130 -10.92 -29.39 -17.91
N TYR A 131 -10.89 -28.94 -16.65
CA TYR A 131 -10.03 -27.83 -16.23
C TYR A 131 -8.57 -28.28 -16.06
N ASP A 132 -7.70 -27.86 -16.97
CA ASP A 132 -6.26 -27.98 -16.86
C ASP A 132 -5.62 -26.68 -16.35
N GLU A 133 -4.58 -26.80 -15.52
CA GLU A 133 -3.84 -25.66 -14.95
C GLU A 133 -3.21 -24.76 -16.04
N PRO A 134 -3.11 -23.44 -15.79
CA PRO A 134 -3.40 -22.43 -16.79
C PRO A 134 -2.23 -22.24 -17.77
N SER A 135 -2.45 -22.64 -19.03
CA SER A 135 -1.70 -22.12 -20.17
C SER A 135 -2.21 -20.72 -20.57
N GLY A 136 -2.19 -19.74 -19.65
CA GLY A 136 -2.43 -18.30 -19.90
C GLY A 136 -3.77 -17.86 -20.54
N ALA A 137 -4.60 -18.78 -21.04
CA ALA A 137 -5.82 -18.52 -21.79
C ALA A 137 -7.04 -18.66 -20.87
N SER A 138 -7.96 -17.70 -20.96
CA SER A 138 -9.25 -17.77 -20.27
C SER A 138 -10.01 -19.04 -20.68
N PHE A 139 -10.30 -19.93 -19.72
CA PHE A 139 -11.12 -21.13 -19.92
C PHE A 139 -12.49 -20.72 -20.51
N ALA A 140 -12.87 -21.34 -21.63
CA ALA A 140 -14.02 -20.93 -22.41
C ALA A 140 -14.56 -22.05 -23.29
N VAL A 141 -15.84 -21.96 -23.61
CA VAL A 141 -16.57 -22.90 -24.47
C VAL A 141 -17.18 -22.17 -25.66
N TYR A 142 -17.42 -22.92 -26.74
CA TYR A 142 -17.82 -22.37 -28.05
C TYR A 142 -19.14 -22.92 -28.59
N THR A 143 -19.65 -24.04 -28.04
CA THR A 143 -20.92 -24.62 -28.49
C THR A 143 -21.99 -24.55 -27.40
N GLN A 144 -23.26 -24.53 -27.81
CA GLN A 144 -24.40 -24.52 -26.87
C GLN A 144 -24.46 -25.82 -26.05
N GLN A 145 -24.11 -26.95 -26.67
CA GLN A 145 -24.07 -28.24 -25.98
C GLN A 145 -23.00 -28.23 -24.89
N ASP A 146 -21.81 -27.72 -25.18
CA ASP A 146 -20.74 -27.62 -24.17
C ASP A 146 -21.17 -26.75 -22.99
N VAL A 147 -21.90 -25.65 -23.23
CA VAL A 147 -22.43 -24.80 -22.14
C VAL A 147 -23.36 -25.60 -21.23
N TYR A 148 -24.29 -26.37 -21.79
CA TYR A 148 -25.17 -27.24 -21.00
C TYR A 148 -24.38 -28.32 -20.27
N ASP A 149 -23.45 -28.99 -20.94
CA ASP A 149 -22.63 -30.04 -20.36
C ASP A 149 -21.81 -29.54 -19.15
N HIS A 150 -21.27 -28.33 -19.22
CA HIS A 150 -20.53 -27.73 -18.10
C HIS A 150 -21.44 -27.36 -16.93
N ILE A 151 -22.65 -26.85 -17.20
CA ILE A 151 -23.64 -26.55 -16.15
C ILE A 151 -24.07 -27.84 -15.46
N TYR A 152 -24.42 -28.88 -16.23
CA TYR A 152 -24.86 -30.15 -15.68
C TYR A 152 -23.74 -30.85 -14.92
N TYR A 153 -22.51 -30.84 -15.45
CA TYR A 153 -21.35 -31.39 -14.75
C TYR A 153 -21.15 -30.74 -13.38
N ALA A 154 -21.18 -29.40 -13.31
CA ALA A 154 -21.00 -28.68 -12.05
C ALA A 154 -22.09 -29.02 -11.02
N VAL A 155 -23.35 -29.08 -11.45
CA VAL A 155 -24.48 -29.43 -10.59
C VAL A 155 -24.41 -30.89 -10.12
N GLU A 156 -24.10 -31.83 -11.01
CA GLU A 156 -23.98 -33.25 -10.67
C GLU A 156 -22.81 -33.49 -9.70
N LYS A 157 -21.65 -32.86 -9.93
CA LYS A 157 -20.52 -32.91 -9.00
C LYS A 157 -20.85 -32.30 -7.64
N TYR A 158 -21.61 -31.22 -7.62
CA TYR A 158 -22.11 -30.65 -6.38
C TYR A 158 -23.02 -31.63 -5.63
N LEU A 159 -23.89 -32.38 -6.29
CA LEU A 159 -24.81 -33.32 -5.64
C LEU A 159 -24.11 -34.55 -5.03
N ILE A 160 -23.00 -35.01 -5.61
CA ILE A 160 -22.21 -36.16 -5.12
C ILE A 160 -20.94 -35.76 -4.35
N LEU A 161 -20.85 -34.50 -3.93
CA LEU A 161 -19.65 -33.92 -3.34
C LEU A 161 -19.11 -34.72 -2.14
N PRO A 162 -19.91 -35.11 -1.11
CA PRO A 162 -19.39 -35.80 0.08
C PRO A 162 -18.81 -37.19 -0.21
N GLU A 163 -19.22 -37.81 -1.32
CA GLU A 163 -18.77 -39.15 -1.72
C GLU A 163 -17.50 -39.10 -2.59
N THR A 164 -17.26 -37.98 -3.28
CA THR A 164 -16.21 -37.87 -4.30
C THR A 164 -14.99 -37.07 -3.85
N THR A 165 -15.13 -36.16 -2.88
CA THR A 165 -14.03 -35.28 -2.47
C THR A 165 -13.17 -35.87 -1.35
N VAL A 166 -11.86 -35.62 -1.43
CA VAL A 166 -10.92 -35.91 -0.32
C VAL A 166 -11.16 -34.98 0.88
N GLY A 167 -11.53 -33.72 0.60
CA GLY A 167 -11.88 -32.74 1.63
C GLY A 167 -13.26 -33.01 2.24
N ARG A 168 -13.43 -32.69 3.53
CA ARG A 168 -14.73 -32.79 4.21
C ARG A 168 -15.49 -31.48 4.07
N TYR A 169 -16.42 -31.44 3.12
CA TYR A 169 -17.31 -30.30 2.88
C TYR A 169 -18.72 -30.58 3.36
N ALA A 170 -19.37 -29.58 3.96
CA ALA A 170 -20.77 -29.65 4.36
C ALA A 170 -21.60 -28.59 3.62
N TYR A 171 -22.80 -28.95 3.18
CA TYR A 171 -23.72 -28.03 2.52
C TYR A 171 -24.33 -27.02 3.48
N VAL A 172 -24.66 -25.85 2.96
CA VAL A 172 -25.48 -24.85 3.66
C VAL A 172 -26.84 -24.76 2.97
N TYR A 173 -27.91 -25.08 3.71
CA TYR A 173 -29.28 -25.04 3.20
C TYR A 173 -29.93 -23.68 3.47
N GLY A 174 -30.95 -23.34 2.69
CA GLY A 174 -31.77 -22.13 2.92
C GLY A 174 -31.13 -20.81 2.45
N VAL A 175 -30.00 -20.87 1.75
CA VAL A 175 -29.30 -19.69 1.21
C VAL A 175 -29.65 -19.41 -0.24
N GLY A 176 -30.09 -20.43 -0.97
CA GLY A 176 -30.46 -20.35 -2.37
C GLY A 176 -31.92 -20.00 -2.60
N VAL A 177 -32.26 -19.82 -3.88
CA VAL A 177 -33.63 -19.46 -4.31
C VAL A 177 -34.62 -20.55 -3.87
N ASN A 178 -35.78 -20.12 -3.36
CA ASN A 178 -36.81 -21.00 -2.78
C ASN A 178 -36.30 -21.86 -1.60
N GLY A 179 -35.30 -21.38 -0.86
CA GLY A 179 -34.74 -22.09 0.30
C GLY A 179 -33.81 -23.26 -0.08
N SER A 180 -33.35 -23.30 -1.32
CA SER A 180 -32.41 -24.32 -1.78
C SER A 180 -30.99 -24.13 -1.22
N ALA A 181 -30.11 -25.11 -1.44
CA ALA A 181 -28.70 -25.03 -1.12
C ALA A 181 -27.85 -24.47 -2.29
N LEU A 182 -28.25 -24.78 -3.53
CA LEU A 182 -27.65 -24.27 -4.75
C LEU A 182 -28.67 -23.46 -5.56
N SER A 183 -28.21 -22.37 -6.18
CA SER A 183 -28.99 -21.53 -7.09
C SER A 183 -28.35 -21.52 -8.47
N LEU A 184 -29.08 -21.97 -9.48
CA LEU A 184 -28.72 -21.85 -10.88
C LEU A 184 -29.54 -20.71 -11.49
N CYS A 185 -28.89 -19.61 -11.87
CA CYS A 185 -29.55 -18.42 -12.40
C CYS A 185 -29.04 -18.08 -13.80
N GLN A 186 -29.94 -17.62 -14.67
CA GLN A 186 -29.60 -16.99 -15.94
C GLN A 186 -30.01 -15.52 -15.90
N GLN A 187 -29.15 -14.64 -16.42
CA GLN A 187 -29.50 -13.24 -16.66
C GLN A 187 -29.60 -13.01 -18.16
N TYR A 188 -30.69 -12.40 -18.60
CA TYR A 188 -30.93 -12.14 -20.01
C TYR A 188 -31.73 -10.85 -20.23
N TYR A 189 -31.61 -10.28 -21.43
CA TYR A 189 -32.37 -9.09 -21.80
C TYR A 189 -33.87 -9.39 -21.90
N LYS A 190 -34.72 -8.50 -21.38
CA LYS A 190 -36.18 -8.68 -21.38
C LYS A 190 -36.71 -8.99 -22.78
N LYS A 191 -36.29 -8.19 -23.76
CA LYS A 191 -36.48 -8.41 -25.20
C LYS A 191 -35.12 -8.44 -25.88
N GLY A 192 -34.91 -9.36 -26.80
CA GLY A 192 -33.67 -9.47 -27.58
C GLY A 192 -33.93 -10.22 -28.86
N ARG A 193 -34.56 -9.57 -29.84
CA ARG A 193 -34.68 -10.12 -31.19
C ARG A 193 -33.48 -9.60 -31.98
N ILE A 194 -32.56 -10.48 -32.34
CA ILE A 194 -31.37 -10.15 -33.13
C ILE A 194 -31.44 -11.01 -34.38
N ASP A 195 -31.55 -10.38 -35.54
CA ASP A 195 -31.61 -11.05 -36.82
C ASP A 195 -30.48 -10.54 -37.72
N PRO A 196 -29.29 -11.18 -37.66
CA PRO A 196 -28.14 -10.79 -38.47
C PRO A 196 -28.38 -10.97 -39.97
N ALA A 197 -29.33 -11.80 -40.39
CA ALA A 197 -29.62 -12.00 -41.82
C ALA A 197 -30.33 -10.79 -42.45
N ASN A 198 -31.10 -10.07 -41.64
CA ASN A 198 -31.85 -8.88 -42.05
C ASN A 198 -31.23 -7.58 -41.50
N ASP A 199 -30.06 -7.62 -40.87
CA ASP A 199 -29.40 -6.48 -40.19
C ASP A 199 -30.32 -5.72 -39.20
N THR A 200 -31.30 -6.40 -38.59
CA THR A 200 -32.27 -5.79 -37.67
C THR A 200 -32.14 -6.34 -36.26
N PHE A 201 -32.33 -5.47 -35.27
CA PHE A 201 -32.40 -5.88 -33.87
C PHE A 201 -33.42 -5.05 -33.09
N THR A 202 -33.98 -5.65 -32.04
CA THR A 202 -34.86 -5.00 -31.07
C THR A 202 -34.53 -5.53 -29.69
N ILE A 203 -33.84 -4.71 -28.90
CA ILE A 203 -33.33 -5.05 -27.57
C ILE A 203 -33.95 -4.12 -26.54
N ASP A 204 -34.46 -4.71 -25.46
CA ASP A 204 -34.82 -4.00 -24.23
C ASP A 204 -33.71 -4.31 -23.21
N PRO A 205 -32.86 -3.32 -22.83
CA PRO A 205 -31.70 -3.55 -22.00
C PRO A 205 -32.05 -3.91 -20.54
N TYR A 206 -33.34 -3.90 -20.17
CA TYR A 206 -33.77 -4.35 -18.86
C TYR A 206 -33.40 -5.82 -18.62
N ILE A 207 -32.66 -6.07 -17.53
CA ILE A 207 -32.16 -7.39 -17.18
C ILE A 207 -33.24 -8.15 -16.42
N VAL A 208 -33.54 -9.36 -16.89
CA VAL A 208 -34.41 -10.32 -16.22
C VAL A 208 -33.55 -11.45 -15.69
N THR A 209 -33.72 -11.80 -14.42
CA THR A 209 -33.05 -12.93 -13.77
C THR A 209 -34.06 -14.04 -13.53
N ASP A 210 -33.71 -15.24 -13.98
CA ASP A 210 -34.53 -16.45 -13.83
C ASP A 210 -33.68 -17.52 -13.16
N CYS A 211 -34.17 -18.09 -12.05
CA CYS A 211 -33.38 -18.95 -11.18
C CYS A 211 -34.12 -20.23 -10.81
N VAL A 212 -33.37 -21.32 -10.71
CA VAL A 212 -33.84 -22.62 -10.22
C VAL A 212 -33.01 -23.02 -9.00
N GLY A 213 -33.68 -23.43 -7.93
CA GLY A 213 -33.05 -23.95 -6.73
C GLY A 213 -32.81 -25.45 -6.82
N VAL A 214 -31.64 -25.92 -6.40
CA VAL A 214 -31.28 -27.34 -6.34
C VAL A 214 -30.82 -27.70 -4.93
N ASN A 215 -31.29 -28.83 -4.41
CA ASN A 215 -30.93 -29.35 -3.10
C ASN A 215 -30.21 -30.72 -3.23
N PRO A 216 -29.09 -30.93 -2.53
CA PRO A 216 -28.52 -32.25 -2.34
C PRO A 216 -29.49 -33.07 -1.46
N LEU A 217 -29.83 -34.26 -1.93
CA LEU A 217 -31.05 -35.02 -1.59
C LEU A 217 -31.37 -35.22 -0.10
N ILE A 218 -32.69 -35.21 0.18
CA ILE A 218 -33.34 -36.25 1.00
C ILE A 218 -34.40 -37.05 0.19
N VAL A 219 -34.91 -36.56 -0.95
CA VAL A 219 -35.93 -37.28 -1.75
C VAL A 219 -35.71 -37.15 -3.27
N PRO A 220 -35.71 -38.25 -4.05
CA PRO A 220 -35.32 -38.29 -5.47
C PRO A 220 -36.33 -37.71 -6.48
N GLU A 221 -37.53 -37.31 -6.06
CA GLU A 221 -38.59 -36.89 -7.00
C GLU A 221 -38.51 -35.41 -7.44
N LEU A 222 -37.81 -34.55 -6.69
CA LEU A 222 -37.67 -33.11 -7.01
C LEU A 222 -36.36 -32.77 -7.76
N THR A 223 -35.66 -33.77 -8.29
CA THR A 223 -34.29 -33.64 -8.80
C THR A 223 -34.21 -33.33 -10.30
N ASN A 224 -35.29 -33.44 -11.07
CA ASN A 224 -35.25 -33.19 -12.52
C ASN A 224 -35.56 -31.72 -12.93
N SER A 225 -35.83 -30.82 -11.98
CA SER A 225 -36.20 -29.44 -12.32
C SER A 225 -35.08 -28.66 -13.01
N TYR A 226 -33.80 -28.95 -12.70
CA TYR A 226 -32.68 -28.26 -13.32
C TYR A 226 -32.38 -28.76 -14.75
N LYS A 227 -32.77 -30.00 -15.10
CA LYS A 227 -32.63 -30.56 -16.45
C LYS A 227 -33.61 -29.94 -17.45
N ASN A 228 -34.70 -29.33 -16.96
CA ASN A 228 -35.67 -28.58 -17.77
C ASN A 228 -35.29 -27.10 -17.93
N PHE A 229 -34.10 -26.69 -17.47
CA PHE A 229 -33.66 -25.30 -17.53
C PHE A 229 -33.23 -24.93 -18.96
N THR A 230 -34.05 -24.13 -19.66
CA THR A 230 -33.80 -23.72 -21.04
C THR A 230 -33.12 -22.35 -21.10
N LEU A 231 -31.89 -22.33 -21.62
CA LEU A 231 -31.10 -21.13 -21.81
C LEU A 231 -31.52 -20.36 -23.06
N LYS A 232 -31.67 -19.04 -22.91
CA LYS A 232 -32.04 -18.14 -24.02
C LYS A 232 -30.81 -17.50 -24.66
N PHE A 233 -29.96 -18.29 -25.31
CA PHE A 233 -28.65 -17.87 -25.85
C PHE A 233 -28.67 -16.55 -26.65
N HIS A 234 -29.71 -16.33 -27.47
CA HIS A 234 -29.85 -15.12 -28.31
C HIS A 234 -29.94 -13.80 -27.51
N LYS A 235 -30.26 -13.87 -26.21
CA LYS A 235 -30.38 -12.70 -25.32
C LYS A 235 -29.73 -12.93 -23.96
N LEU A 236 -28.93 -14.00 -23.84
CA LEU A 236 -28.27 -14.41 -22.60
C LEU A 236 -27.05 -13.54 -22.33
N ILE A 237 -27.01 -12.92 -21.16
CA ILE A 237 -25.89 -12.12 -20.68
C ILE A 237 -24.89 -13.05 -19.98
N ASN A 238 -25.35 -13.82 -19.00
CA ASN A 238 -24.54 -14.79 -18.26
C ASN A 238 -25.41 -15.86 -17.60
N VAL A 239 -24.75 -16.93 -17.14
CA VAL A 239 -25.31 -17.93 -16.23
C VAL A 239 -24.43 -17.98 -14.99
N THR A 240 -25.05 -18.04 -13.82
CA THR A 240 -24.37 -18.11 -12.53
C THR A 240 -24.85 -19.31 -11.73
N ILE A 241 -23.90 -20.11 -11.22
CA ILE A 241 -24.17 -21.20 -10.28
C ILE A 241 -23.60 -20.79 -8.93
N GLN A 242 -24.47 -20.62 -7.95
CA GLN A 242 -24.11 -20.11 -6.62
C GLN A 242 -24.48 -21.11 -5.54
N PHE A 243 -23.53 -21.44 -4.67
CA PHE A 243 -23.75 -22.30 -3.52
C PHE A 243 -22.73 -22.02 -2.43
N GLN A 244 -23.00 -22.52 -1.23
CA GLN A 244 -22.12 -22.37 -0.08
C GLN A 244 -21.68 -23.72 0.48
N LEU A 245 -20.38 -23.83 0.77
CA LEU A 245 -19.78 -25.00 1.40
C LEU A 245 -19.08 -24.62 2.69
N LYS A 246 -19.24 -25.45 3.73
CA LYS A 246 -18.51 -25.32 4.98
C LYS A 246 -17.36 -26.31 5.03
N ALA A 247 -16.21 -25.85 5.52
CA ALA A 247 -15.05 -26.68 5.82
C ALA A 247 -14.42 -26.22 7.14
N ILE A 248 -13.60 -27.08 7.73
CA ILE A 248 -12.84 -26.79 8.95
C ILE A 248 -11.36 -26.81 8.59
N ASN A 249 -10.63 -25.76 8.94
CA ASN A 249 -9.18 -25.73 8.74
C ASN A 249 -8.49 -26.41 9.93
N ILE A 250 -8.06 -27.66 9.74
CA ILE A 250 -7.39 -28.46 10.77
C ILE A 250 -5.89 -28.13 10.85
N GLN A 251 -5.31 -27.49 9.84
CA GLN A 251 -3.88 -27.17 9.78
C GLN A 251 -3.46 -26.21 10.91
N THR A 252 -4.38 -25.39 11.41
CA THR A 252 -4.12 -24.44 12.51
C THR A 252 -3.72 -25.14 13.82
N ILE A 253 -4.09 -26.43 14.01
CA ILE A 253 -3.68 -27.23 15.17
C ILE A 253 -2.15 -27.34 15.27
N ILE A 254 -1.44 -27.39 14.13
CA ILE A 254 0.03 -27.47 14.09
C ILE A 254 0.67 -26.25 14.77
N ASN A 255 0.01 -25.09 14.69
CA ASN A 255 0.48 -23.83 15.26
C ASN A 255 -0.08 -23.55 16.65
N ASN A 256 -0.62 -24.57 17.33
CA ASN A 256 -1.33 -24.43 18.59
C ASN A 256 -2.44 -23.37 18.52
N GLU A 257 -3.23 -23.40 17.44
CA GLU A 257 -4.43 -22.57 17.28
C GLU A 257 -5.67 -23.46 17.13
N ILE A 258 -6.81 -22.98 17.64
CA ILE A 258 -8.08 -23.68 17.50
C ILE A 258 -8.53 -23.63 16.02
N PRO A 259 -9.02 -24.75 15.44
CA PRO A 259 -9.58 -24.77 14.09
C PRO A 259 -10.72 -23.77 13.89
N ASP A 260 -10.61 -22.98 12.83
CA ASP A 260 -11.67 -22.09 12.38
C ASP A 260 -12.62 -22.80 11.41
N CYS A 261 -13.89 -22.38 11.45
CA CYS A 261 -14.93 -22.82 10.53
C CYS A 261 -15.02 -21.84 9.36
N TYR A 262 -14.73 -22.34 8.16
CA TYR A 262 -14.78 -21.59 6.92
C TYR A 262 -16.12 -21.83 6.23
N THR A 263 -16.75 -20.76 5.74
CA THR A 263 -17.86 -20.85 4.80
C THR A 263 -17.40 -20.24 3.46
N PHE A 264 -17.28 -21.10 2.46
CA PHE A 264 -16.93 -20.75 1.09
C PHE A 264 -18.19 -20.41 0.30
N HIS A 265 -18.20 -19.24 -0.31
CA HIS A 265 -19.22 -18.75 -1.23
C HIS A 265 -18.68 -18.93 -2.64
N ILE A 266 -19.14 -19.98 -3.30
CA ILE A 266 -18.64 -20.37 -4.61
C ILE A 266 -19.62 -19.87 -5.66
N THR A 267 -19.10 -19.10 -6.62
CA THR A 267 -19.85 -18.61 -7.77
C THR A 267 -19.16 -19.03 -9.05
N ILE A 268 -19.80 -19.88 -9.84
CA ILE A 268 -19.35 -20.23 -11.18
C ILE A 268 -20.07 -19.31 -12.15
N VAL A 269 -19.31 -18.56 -12.95
CA VAL A 269 -19.84 -17.59 -13.91
C VAL A 269 -19.53 -18.07 -15.32
N LEU A 270 -20.57 -18.20 -16.14
CA LEU A 270 -20.50 -18.39 -17.58
C LEU A 270 -20.89 -17.07 -18.25
N ASP A 271 -19.92 -16.31 -18.72
CA ASP A 271 -20.12 -14.96 -19.26
C ASP A 271 -20.22 -14.94 -20.79
N ASN A 272 -21.31 -14.36 -21.26
CA ASN A 272 -21.63 -14.17 -22.67
C ASN A 272 -21.88 -12.68 -23.00
N LYS A 273 -21.46 -11.73 -22.14
CA LYS A 273 -21.67 -10.27 -22.36
C LYS A 273 -21.20 -9.76 -23.72
N ALA A 274 -20.12 -10.33 -24.26
CA ALA A 274 -19.57 -9.93 -25.56
C ALA A 274 -20.36 -10.46 -26.77
N HIS A 275 -21.25 -11.45 -26.58
CA HIS A 275 -22.00 -12.12 -27.64
C HIS A 275 -21.14 -12.56 -28.84
N SER A 276 -19.88 -12.95 -28.61
CA SER A 276 -18.90 -13.23 -29.66
C SER A 276 -18.84 -14.71 -30.08
N GLY A 277 -19.81 -15.53 -29.65
CA GLY A 277 -19.77 -17.00 -29.81
C GLY A 277 -18.76 -17.71 -28.90
N LYS A 278 -18.11 -16.99 -27.97
CA LYS A 278 -17.20 -17.54 -26.96
C LYS A 278 -17.76 -17.21 -25.57
N VAL A 279 -18.11 -18.25 -24.82
CA VAL A 279 -18.57 -18.11 -23.43
C VAL A 279 -17.40 -18.38 -22.50
N LYS A 280 -17.00 -17.36 -21.73
CA LYS A 280 -15.89 -17.48 -20.76
C LYS A 280 -16.43 -18.10 -19.48
N ILE A 281 -15.71 -19.04 -18.89
CA ILE A 281 -16.12 -19.70 -17.66
C ILE A 281 -15.03 -19.49 -16.61
N TRP A 282 -15.42 -19.03 -15.42
CA TRP A 282 -14.53 -18.96 -14.27
C TRP A 282 -15.27 -19.22 -12.97
N LEU A 283 -14.50 -19.51 -11.92
CA LEU A 283 -14.99 -19.76 -10.58
C LEU A 283 -14.40 -18.71 -9.63
N GLU A 284 -15.29 -18.00 -8.94
CA GLU A 284 -14.97 -17.08 -7.85
C GLU A 284 -15.29 -17.75 -6.52
N ASN A 285 -14.39 -17.59 -5.55
CA ASN A 285 -14.55 -18.14 -4.22
C ASN A 285 -14.25 -17.08 -3.16
N GLU A 286 -15.28 -16.70 -2.41
CA GLU A 286 -15.15 -15.83 -1.26
C GLU A 286 -15.27 -16.65 0.02
N ALA A 287 -14.39 -16.43 1.00
CA ALA A 287 -14.38 -17.20 2.24
C ALA A 287 -14.74 -16.29 3.42
N THR A 288 -15.71 -16.71 4.23
CA THR A 288 -16.01 -16.11 5.53
C THR A 288 -15.53 -17.02 6.65
N ILE A 289 -14.89 -16.45 7.66
CA ILE A 289 -14.23 -17.17 8.75
C ILE A 289 -15.01 -16.90 10.03
N LYS A 290 -15.37 -17.96 10.76
CA LYS A 290 -16.08 -17.90 12.04
C LYS A 290 -15.51 -18.92 13.01
N GLU A 291 -15.67 -18.67 14.31
CA GLU A 291 -15.40 -19.68 15.33
C GLU A 291 -16.37 -20.84 15.19
N CYS A 292 -15.83 -22.06 15.32
CA CYS A 292 -16.67 -23.25 15.41
C CYS A 292 -17.41 -23.26 16.75
N ARG A 293 -18.62 -23.82 16.77
CA ARG A 293 -19.40 -23.99 18.00
C ARG A 293 -18.77 -25.10 18.85
N ASP A 294 -18.45 -24.78 20.10
CA ASP A 294 -17.92 -25.70 21.13
C ASP A 294 -16.66 -26.50 20.69
N PRO A 295 -15.52 -25.83 20.41
CA PRO A 295 -14.30 -26.53 20.00
C PRO A 295 -13.65 -27.24 21.20
N SER A 296 -13.39 -28.55 21.08
CA SER A 296 -12.68 -29.33 22.10
C SER A 296 -11.34 -29.85 21.57
N VAL A 297 -10.24 -29.30 22.06
CA VAL A 297 -8.87 -29.78 21.79
C VAL A 297 -8.16 -30.01 23.12
N SER A 298 -7.59 -31.20 23.34
CA SER A 298 -6.91 -31.55 24.59
C SER A 298 -5.55 -30.85 24.71
N GLY A 299 -5.24 -30.31 25.89
CA GLY A 299 -3.90 -29.79 26.22
C GLY A 299 -3.57 -28.36 25.75
N HIS A 300 -4.58 -27.52 25.48
CA HIS A 300 -4.35 -26.18 24.93
C HIS A 300 -4.22 -25.09 26.00
N ALA A 301 -3.20 -24.23 25.85
CA ALA A 301 -3.01 -23.00 26.62
C ALA A 301 -3.65 -21.81 25.87
N GLU A 302 -4.26 -20.89 26.62
CA GLU A 302 -5.17 -19.86 26.09
C GLU A 302 -4.52 -18.82 25.15
N SER A 303 -5.30 -18.30 24.20
CA SER A 303 -4.88 -17.32 23.18
C SER A 303 -4.57 -15.91 23.71
N TYR A 304 -4.77 -15.66 25.01
CA TYR A 304 -4.58 -14.33 25.63
C TYR A 304 -3.17 -13.77 25.47
N THR A 305 -2.15 -14.62 25.28
CA THR A 305 -0.75 -14.18 25.13
C THR A 305 -0.53 -13.33 23.87
N ARG A 306 -1.19 -13.65 22.75
CA ARG A 306 -1.05 -12.91 21.48
C ARG A 306 -1.78 -11.57 21.52
N VAL A 307 -3.00 -11.57 22.05
CA VAL A 307 -3.77 -10.35 22.29
C VAL A 307 -3.02 -9.41 23.24
N ALA A 308 -2.45 -9.94 24.34
CA ALA A 308 -1.66 -9.16 25.27
C ALA A 308 -0.40 -8.56 24.62
N PHE A 309 0.25 -9.32 23.73
CA PHE A 309 1.37 -8.82 22.94
C PHE A 309 0.94 -7.66 22.03
N ASP A 310 -0.15 -7.80 21.29
CA ASP A 310 -0.66 -6.74 20.39
C ASP A 310 -1.08 -5.47 21.14
N VAL A 311 -1.71 -5.62 22.31
CA VAL A 311 -2.03 -4.49 23.20
C VAL A 311 -0.76 -3.79 23.68
N THR A 312 0.29 -4.56 24.01
CA THR A 312 1.59 -4.01 24.42
C THR A 312 2.24 -3.21 23.28
N VAL A 313 2.18 -3.71 22.03
CA VAL A 313 2.68 -2.99 20.85
C VAL A 313 1.91 -1.69 20.63
N ALA A 314 0.57 -1.74 20.71
CA ALA A 314 -0.27 -0.56 20.55
C ALA A 314 0.03 0.52 21.61
N LEU A 315 0.19 0.13 22.88
CA LEU A 315 0.56 1.04 23.97
C LEU A 315 1.95 1.66 23.74
N LEU A 316 2.93 0.88 23.30
CA LEU A 316 4.27 1.38 23.01
C LEU A 316 4.25 2.37 21.84
N CYS A 317 3.49 2.08 20.79
CA CYS A 317 3.31 2.99 19.65
C CYS A 317 2.57 4.28 20.06
N PHE A 318 1.60 4.19 20.96
CA PHE A 318 0.91 5.37 21.50
C PHE A 318 1.86 6.26 22.33
N LEU A 319 2.72 5.66 23.17
CA LEU A 319 3.76 6.40 23.89
C LEU A 319 4.77 7.04 22.93
N SER A 320 5.17 6.32 21.87
CA SER A 320 6.01 6.85 20.78
C SER A 320 5.36 8.08 20.13
N LEU A 321 4.10 7.96 19.75
CA LEU A 321 3.31 9.00 19.11
C LEU A 321 3.27 10.27 19.96
N LEU A 322 2.97 10.15 21.26
CA LEU A 322 2.96 11.27 22.20
C LEU A 322 4.34 11.93 22.36
N LEU A 323 5.41 11.14 22.42
CA LEU A 323 6.77 11.65 22.58
C LEU A 323 7.29 12.34 21.30
N CYS A 324 6.98 11.80 20.13
CA CYS A 324 7.28 12.40 18.83
C CYS A 324 6.45 13.66 18.61
N GLY A 325 5.14 13.62 18.89
CA GLY A 325 4.25 14.78 18.83
C GLY A 325 4.72 15.94 19.73
N ARG A 326 5.09 15.64 20.98
CA ARG A 326 5.72 16.63 21.88
C ARG A 326 7.02 17.21 21.34
N SER A 327 7.78 16.43 20.55
CA SER A 327 9.04 16.89 19.97
C SER A 327 8.80 17.86 18.79
N ILE A 328 7.78 17.58 17.97
CA ILE A 328 7.35 18.50 16.90
C ILE A 328 6.78 19.79 17.50
N LEU A 329 5.92 19.71 18.51
CA LEU A 329 5.36 20.89 19.17
C LEU A 329 6.45 21.80 19.76
N ARG A 330 7.49 21.21 20.38
CA ARG A 330 8.66 21.98 20.83
C ARG A 330 9.45 22.61 19.69
N GLY A 331 9.55 21.94 18.53
CA GLY A 331 10.16 22.50 17.33
C GLY A 331 9.39 23.72 16.82
N ILE A 332 8.05 23.62 16.75
CA ILE A 332 7.18 24.73 16.32
C ILE A 332 7.25 25.90 17.31
N LEU A 333 7.23 25.64 18.61
CA LEU A 333 7.34 26.69 19.62
C LEU A 333 8.70 27.40 19.56
N LEU A 334 9.80 26.64 19.38
CA LEU A 334 11.13 27.21 19.21
C LEU A 334 11.27 28.00 17.90
N GLN A 335 10.62 27.53 16.83
CA GLN A 335 10.56 28.24 15.55
C GLN A 335 9.82 29.59 15.71
N GLN A 336 8.72 29.63 16.45
CA GLN A 336 8.00 30.88 16.74
C GLN A 336 8.86 31.85 17.56
N GLU A 337 9.56 31.36 18.60
CA GLU A 337 10.49 32.16 19.40
C GLU A 337 11.64 32.72 18.53
N PHE A 338 12.21 31.89 17.65
CA PHE A 338 13.26 32.28 16.72
C PHE A 338 12.81 33.35 15.71
N VAL A 339 11.63 33.17 15.11
CA VAL A 339 11.07 34.14 14.15
C VAL A 339 10.74 35.47 14.83
N GLN A 340 10.22 35.43 16.06
CA GLN A 340 9.93 36.64 16.83
C GLN A 340 11.23 37.42 17.13
N TYR A 341 12.26 36.73 17.63
CA TYR A 341 13.56 37.34 17.91
C TYR A 341 14.22 37.96 16.66
N PHE A 342 14.21 37.26 15.52
CA PHE A 342 14.76 37.81 14.27
C PHE A 342 14.01 39.05 13.77
N ARG A 343 12.71 39.14 14.05
CA ARG A 343 11.89 40.28 13.67
C ARG A 343 12.10 41.47 14.61
N GLU A 344 12.16 41.24 15.91
CA GLU A 344 12.27 42.31 16.92
C GLU A 344 13.68 42.88 17.03
N THR A 345 14.72 42.03 16.97
CA THR A 345 16.10 42.44 17.26
C THR A 345 16.91 42.74 16.00
N LEU A 346 16.67 41.99 14.91
CA LEU A 346 17.49 42.04 13.70
C LEU A 346 16.76 42.68 12.49
N ASP A 347 15.48 43.05 12.64
CA ASP A 347 14.59 43.58 11.59
C ASP A 347 14.66 42.81 10.26
N ARG A 348 14.84 41.48 10.34
CA ARG A 348 14.96 40.59 9.18
C ARG A 348 13.84 39.56 9.16
N LYS A 349 13.29 39.29 7.97
CA LYS A 349 12.33 38.21 7.76
C LYS A 349 13.07 36.89 7.53
N VAL A 350 12.72 35.88 8.31
CA VAL A 350 13.25 34.50 8.15
C VAL A 350 12.56 33.81 6.98
N CYS A 351 13.36 33.22 6.09
CA CYS A 351 12.90 32.46 4.92
C CYS A 351 12.13 31.20 5.32
N TRP A 352 11.32 30.67 4.39
CA TRP A 352 10.56 29.44 4.61
C TRP A 352 11.46 28.20 4.71
N GLU A 353 12.60 28.18 4.02
CA GLU A 353 13.55 27.06 4.08
C GLU A 353 14.11 26.86 5.50
N ASP A 354 14.59 27.95 6.14
CA ASP A 354 15.08 27.92 7.52
C ASP A 354 13.98 27.54 8.51
N ARG A 355 12.73 27.95 8.24
CA ARG A 355 11.56 27.59 9.04
C ARG A 355 11.27 26.09 8.98
N PHE A 356 11.39 25.46 7.81
CA PHE A 356 11.16 24.02 7.65
C PHE A 356 12.26 23.18 8.31
N GLU A 357 13.45 23.71 8.54
CA GLU A 357 14.52 22.99 9.24
C GLU A 357 14.19 22.67 10.71
N PHE A 358 13.34 23.48 11.36
CA PHE A 358 12.84 23.18 12.71
C PHE A 358 11.87 21.99 12.74
N ILE A 359 11.23 21.66 11.61
CA ILE A 359 10.30 20.54 11.48
C ILE A 359 11.07 19.32 10.99
N ASN A 360 11.43 18.44 11.91
CA ASN A 360 12.16 17.22 11.57
C ASN A 360 11.24 16.17 10.91
N GLY A 361 11.40 15.99 9.58
CA GLY A 361 10.62 15.05 8.77
C GLY A 361 10.67 13.60 9.26
N TRP A 362 11.75 13.18 9.95
CA TRP A 362 11.82 11.84 10.54
C TRP A 362 10.79 11.63 11.65
N PHE A 363 10.44 12.67 12.43
CA PHE A 363 9.38 12.56 13.42
C PHE A 363 8.00 12.45 12.78
N ILE A 364 7.76 13.14 11.65
CA ILE A 364 6.52 13.01 10.89
C ILE A 364 6.36 11.57 10.37
N LEU A 365 7.42 11.02 9.78
CA LEU A 365 7.44 9.64 9.29
C LEU A 365 7.14 8.63 10.42
N LEU A 366 7.75 8.82 11.60
CA LEU A 366 7.47 7.97 12.77
C LEU A 366 6.03 8.11 13.28
N ILE A 367 5.46 9.31 13.25
CA ILE A 367 4.05 9.55 13.65
C ILE A 367 3.08 8.83 12.70
N ILE A 368 3.30 8.92 11.38
CA ILE A 368 2.48 8.23 10.39
C ILE A 368 2.56 6.71 10.60
N SER A 369 3.77 6.20 10.80
CA SER A 369 4.00 4.78 11.11
C SER A 369 3.32 4.33 12.40
N ASP A 370 3.34 5.15 13.47
CA ASP A 370 2.66 4.85 14.73
C ASP A 370 1.14 4.79 14.54
N ILE A 371 0.54 5.70 13.75
CA ILE A 371 -0.90 5.70 13.44
C ILE A 371 -1.29 4.42 12.69
N PHE A 372 -0.51 4.02 11.67
CA PHE A 372 -0.77 2.78 10.93
C PHE A 372 -0.61 1.54 11.81
N THR A 373 0.39 1.52 12.69
CA THR A 373 0.61 0.38 13.60
C THR A 373 -0.51 0.26 14.63
N ILE A 374 -0.97 1.37 15.22
CA ILE A 374 -2.09 1.37 16.17
C ILE A 374 -3.38 0.90 15.47
N THR A 375 -3.69 1.46 14.30
CA THR A 375 -4.88 1.07 13.53
C THR A 375 -4.82 -0.40 13.11
N GLY A 376 -3.68 -0.86 12.60
CA GLY A 376 -3.45 -2.27 12.25
C GLY A 376 -3.56 -3.20 13.46
N SER A 377 -3.07 -2.79 14.63
CA SER A 377 -3.15 -3.60 15.85
C SER A 377 -4.59 -3.74 16.35
N VAL A 378 -5.41 -2.68 16.26
CA VAL A 378 -6.85 -2.75 16.58
C VAL A 378 -7.57 -3.71 15.64
N ILE A 379 -7.31 -3.64 14.34
CA ILE A 379 -7.91 -4.56 13.36
C ILE A 379 -7.44 -5.99 13.61
N LYS A 380 -6.15 -6.20 13.91
CA LYS A 380 -5.59 -7.52 14.24
C LYS A 380 -6.25 -8.12 15.47
N ILE A 381 -6.45 -7.35 16.54
CA ILE A 381 -7.20 -7.80 17.72
C ILE A 381 -8.66 -8.13 17.34
N GLY A 382 -9.27 -7.36 16.43
CA GLY A 382 -10.60 -7.64 15.87
C GLY A 382 -10.67 -8.95 15.09
N ILE A 383 -9.58 -9.34 14.42
CA ILE A 383 -9.44 -10.62 13.71
C ILE A 383 -9.23 -11.77 14.68
N GLU A 384 -8.39 -11.60 15.71
CA GLU A 384 -8.16 -12.62 16.74
C GLU A 384 -9.42 -12.88 17.57
N SER A 385 -10.23 -11.84 17.81
CA SER A 385 -11.56 -11.93 18.44
C SER A 385 -12.70 -12.25 17.47
N LYS A 386 -12.38 -12.54 16.20
CA LYS A 386 -13.31 -13.01 15.15
C LYS A 386 -14.51 -12.08 14.91
N THR A 387 -14.36 -10.81 15.28
CA THR A 387 -15.34 -9.74 14.99
C THR A 387 -15.13 -9.19 13.58
N MET A 388 -13.90 -9.23 13.06
CA MET A 388 -13.53 -8.75 11.72
C MET A 388 -12.80 -9.83 10.92
N SER A 389 -12.96 -9.81 9.59
CA SER A 389 -12.28 -10.74 8.66
C SER A 389 -11.46 -10.03 7.59
N SER A 390 -11.05 -8.78 7.83
CA SER A 390 -10.32 -7.92 6.88
C SER A 390 -8.79 -8.10 6.97
N TYR A 391 -8.30 -9.29 6.64
CA TYR A 391 -6.86 -9.61 6.66
C TYR A 391 -6.03 -8.72 5.73
N ASP A 392 -6.54 -8.40 4.54
CA ASP A 392 -5.82 -7.59 3.53
C ASP A 392 -5.52 -6.18 4.05
N VAL A 393 -6.52 -5.51 4.64
CA VAL A 393 -6.37 -4.16 5.19
C VAL A 393 -5.41 -4.16 6.37
N CYS A 394 -5.50 -5.16 7.24
CA CYS A 394 -4.57 -5.34 8.36
C CYS A 394 -3.13 -5.54 7.85
N GLY A 395 -2.94 -6.40 6.84
CA GLY A 395 -1.65 -6.68 6.23
C GLY A 395 -1.02 -5.45 5.57
N ILE A 396 -1.80 -4.66 4.84
CA ILE A 396 -1.31 -3.40 4.25
C ILE A 396 -0.90 -2.41 5.34
N LEU A 397 -1.71 -2.21 6.38
CA LEU A 397 -1.41 -1.26 7.45
C LEU A 397 -0.17 -1.67 8.25
N LEU A 398 -0.09 -2.91 8.74
CA LEU A 398 1.06 -3.41 9.50
C LEU A 398 2.32 -3.53 8.63
N GLY A 399 2.18 -3.92 7.37
CA GLY A 399 3.29 -4.02 6.43
C GLY A 399 3.88 -2.66 6.08
N THR A 400 3.03 -1.69 5.71
CA THR A 400 3.47 -0.31 5.42
C THR A 400 4.00 0.39 6.67
N SER A 401 3.41 0.16 7.85
CA SER A 401 3.92 0.73 9.09
C SER A 401 5.31 0.21 9.40
N THR A 402 5.56 -1.09 9.26
CA THR A 402 6.85 -1.73 9.47
C THR A 402 7.89 -1.22 8.47
N LEU A 403 7.53 -1.09 7.18
CA LEU A 403 8.41 -0.48 6.17
C LEU A 403 8.85 0.93 6.60
N LEU A 404 7.91 1.77 7.05
CA LEU A 404 8.22 3.11 7.54
C LEU A 404 9.07 3.08 8.83
N VAL A 405 8.81 2.17 9.76
CA VAL A 405 9.66 1.98 10.96
C VAL A 405 11.11 1.66 10.58
N TRP A 406 11.31 0.75 9.63
CA TRP A 406 12.63 0.36 9.14
C TRP A 406 13.34 1.48 8.36
N VAL A 407 12.62 2.22 7.52
CA VAL A 407 13.14 3.46 6.92
C VAL A 407 13.53 4.47 8.02
N GLY A 408 12.77 4.53 9.12
CA GLY A 408 13.09 5.33 10.31
C GLY A 408 14.43 4.98 10.95
N VAL A 409 14.95 3.75 10.77
CA VAL A 409 16.29 3.35 11.26
C VAL A 409 17.40 4.16 10.59
N ILE A 410 17.21 4.59 9.34
CA ILE A 410 18.16 5.41 8.59
C ILE A 410 18.48 6.71 9.35
N ARG A 411 17.52 7.26 10.10
CA ARG A 411 17.75 8.39 10.99
C ARG A 411 18.87 8.10 12.00
N TYR A 412 18.92 6.91 12.60
CA TYR A 412 19.94 6.59 13.59
C TYR A 412 21.31 6.39 12.96
N LEU A 413 21.36 6.03 11.67
CA LEU A 413 22.60 5.98 10.90
C LEU A 413 23.18 7.37 10.63
N THR A 414 22.36 8.44 10.61
CA THR A 414 22.86 9.83 10.46
C THR A 414 23.76 10.28 11.62
N PHE A 415 23.73 9.61 12.78
CA PHE A 415 24.62 9.94 13.90
C PHE A 415 26.08 9.62 13.58
N PHE A 416 26.33 8.72 12.62
CA PHE A 416 27.67 8.43 12.14
C PHE A 416 28.00 9.33 10.95
N GLN A 417 29.07 10.11 11.08
CA GLN A 417 29.48 11.08 10.05
C GLN A 417 29.68 10.46 8.66
N LYS A 418 30.14 9.20 8.57
CA LYS A 418 30.33 8.50 7.29
C LYS A 418 29.00 8.20 6.56
N TYR A 419 27.97 7.73 7.26
CA TYR A 419 26.68 7.39 6.66
C TYR A 419 25.81 8.63 6.39
N ASN A 420 26.03 9.72 7.13
CA ASN A 420 25.31 10.97 6.94
C ASN A 420 25.51 11.57 5.53
N ILE A 421 26.69 11.38 4.93
CA ILE A 421 27.00 11.87 3.56
C ILE A 421 26.01 11.32 2.54
N LEU A 422 25.70 10.01 2.59
CA LEU A 422 24.78 9.36 1.65
C LEU A 422 23.33 9.89 1.74
N ILE A 423 22.89 10.21 2.94
CA ILE A 423 21.53 10.72 3.17
C ILE A 423 21.43 12.17 2.73
N ILE A 424 22.48 12.96 2.97
CA ILE A 424 22.57 14.35 2.50
C ILE A 424 22.61 14.38 0.97
N THR A 425 23.36 13.49 0.31
CA THR A 425 23.38 13.42 -1.16
C THR A 425 22.01 13.05 -1.74
N LEU A 426 21.29 12.10 -1.14
CA LEU A 426 19.93 11.76 -1.55
C LEU A 426 18.98 12.95 -1.40
N ARG A 427 19.03 13.66 -0.25
CA ARG A 427 18.20 14.85 -0.01
C ARG A 427 18.52 15.99 -0.99
N ALA A 428 19.79 16.19 -1.32
CA ALA A 428 20.23 17.20 -2.27
C ALA A 428 19.84 16.85 -3.72
N ALA A 429 19.87 15.57 -4.09
CA ALA A 429 19.49 15.10 -5.42
C ALA A 429 17.98 15.08 -5.64
N PHE A 430 17.19 14.76 -4.60
CA PHE A 430 15.74 14.57 -4.66
C PHE A 430 14.95 15.67 -5.42
N PRO A 431 15.10 16.99 -5.15
CA PRO A 431 14.35 18.01 -5.87
C PRO A 431 14.70 18.08 -7.36
N ASN A 432 15.97 17.85 -7.72
CA ASN A 432 16.40 17.83 -9.12
C ASN A 432 15.88 16.58 -9.84
N VAL A 433 15.91 15.42 -9.17
CA VAL A 433 15.35 14.16 -9.69
C VAL A 433 13.85 14.28 -9.92
N ILE A 434 13.08 14.90 -9.01
CA ILE A 434 11.64 15.13 -9.22
C ILE A 434 11.39 15.99 -10.46
N ARG A 435 12.11 17.11 -10.61
CA ARG A 435 11.94 17.99 -11.78
C ARG A 435 12.22 17.25 -13.09
N PHE A 436 13.31 16.49 -13.13
CA PHE A 436 13.65 15.66 -14.28
C PHE A 436 12.59 14.57 -14.52
N SER A 437 12.17 13.86 -13.47
CA SER A 437 11.14 12.82 -13.52
C SER A 437 9.80 13.36 -14.03
N CYS A 438 9.39 14.58 -13.65
CA CYS A 438 8.18 15.20 -14.18
C CYS A 438 8.26 15.44 -15.70
N CYS A 439 9.40 15.90 -16.22
CA CYS A 439 9.60 16.07 -17.65
C CYS A 439 9.55 14.72 -18.39
N VAL A 440 10.21 13.70 -17.85
CA VAL A 440 10.22 12.34 -18.40
C VAL A 440 8.83 11.71 -18.35
N ALA A 441 8.06 11.94 -17.28
CA ALA A 441 6.71 11.42 -17.11
C ALA A 441 5.74 11.93 -18.20
N VAL A 442 5.88 13.18 -18.65
CA VAL A 442 5.06 13.72 -19.75
C VAL A 442 5.31 12.95 -21.05
N ILE A 443 6.59 12.68 -21.37
CA ILE A 443 6.97 11.90 -22.56
C ILE A 443 6.47 10.45 -22.41
N TYR A 444 6.70 9.85 -21.24
CA TYR A 444 6.27 8.49 -20.92
C TYR A 444 4.76 8.30 -21.07
N LEU A 445 3.94 9.24 -20.58
CA LEU A 445 2.49 9.21 -20.78
C LEU A 445 2.10 9.31 -22.25
N GLY A 446 2.82 10.13 -23.04
CA GLY A 446 2.64 10.19 -24.49
C GLY A 446 2.86 8.82 -25.16
N TYR A 447 3.93 8.11 -24.79
CA TYR A 447 4.17 6.73 -25.22
C TYR A 447 3.04 5.80 -24.72
N CYS A 448 2.66 5.84 -23.44
CA CYS A 448 1.57 5.01 -22.91
C CYS A 448 0.26 5.16 -23.69
N PHE A 449 -0.21 6.39 -23.95
CA PHE A 449 -1.44 6.59 -24.70
C PHE A 449 -1.33 6.14 -26.16
N CYS A 450 -0.18 6.40 -26.79
CA CYS A 450 0.08 6.00 -28.16
C CYS A 450 0.14 4.47 -28.29
N GLY A 451 0.91 3.80 -27.45
CA GLY A 451 1.02 2.34 -27.40
C GLY A 451 -0.32 1.67 -27.08
N TRP A 452 -1.10 2.23 -26.14
CA TRP A 452 -2.41 1.68 -25.78
C TRP A 452 -3.38 1.64 -26.97
N ILE A 453 -3.53 2.76 -27.68
CA ILE A 453 -4.49 2.86 -28.79
C ILE A 453 -4.00 2.11 -30.04
N VAL A 454 -2.71 2.23 -30.38
CA VAL A 454 -2.19 1.67 -31.63
C VAL A 454 -1.86 0.19 -31.51
N LEU A 455 -1.22 -0.23 -30.41
CA LEU A 455 -0.77 -1.62 -30.23
C LEU A 455 -1.78 -2.48 -29.45
N GLY A 456 -2.69 -1.88 -28.69
CA GLY A 456 -3.64 -2.60 -27.84
C GLY A 456 -4.51 -3.66 -28.54
N PRO A 457 -5.03 -3.43 -29.77
CA PRO A 457 -5.75 -4.46 -30.52
C PRO A 457 -4.89 -5.64 -30.96
N TYR A 458 -3.57 -5.45 -31.09
CA TYR A 458 -2.64 -6.39 -31.73
C TYR A 458 -1.66 -7.06 -30.75
N HIS A 459 -1.54 -6.54 -29.53
CA HIS A 459 -0.58 -7.02 -28.54
C HIS A 459 -1.23 -7.17 -27.16
N VAL A 460 -1.01 -8.31 -26.51
CA VAL A 460 -1.66 -8.67 -25.23
C VAL A 460 -1.28 -7.73 -24.08
N LYS A 461 0.00 -7.35 -23.99
CA LYS A 461 0.53 -6.40 -22.99
C LYS A 461 0.06 -4.94 -23.16
N PHE A 462 -0.58 -4.61 -24.29
CA PHE A 462 -1.02 -3.23 -24.57
C PHE A 462 -2.55 -3.06 -24.47
N ARG A 463 -3.30 -4.05 -23.96
CA ARG A 463 -4.78 -4.01 -23.95
C ARG A 463 -5.40 -2.99 -22.98
N SER A 464 -4.71 -2.69 -21.88
CA SER A 464 -5.16 -1.72 -20.87
C SER A 464 -4.04 -0.75 -20.53
N LEU A 465 -4.39 0.48 -20.15
CA LEU A 465 -3.40 1.50 -19.80
C LEU A 465 -2.47 1.07 -18.66
N SER A 466 -2.97 0.30 -17.67
CA SER A 466 -2.14 -0.25 -16.59
C SER A 466 -1.09 -1.22 -17.12
N SER A 467 -1.53 -2.18 -17.96
CA SER A 467 -0.61 -3.17 -18.54
C SER A 467 0.41 -2.53 -19.48
N VAL A 468 0.03 -1.47 -20.20
CA VAL A 468 0.97 -0.66 -21.01
C VAL A 468 2.02 -0.01 -20.11
N SER A 469 1.60 0.59 -18.99
CA SER A 469 2.54 1.22 -18.05
C SER A 469 3.49 0.19 -17.44
N GLU A 470 2.98 -0.96 -17.01
CA GLU A 470 3.79 -2.08 -16.50
C GLU A 470 4.80 -2.55 -17.56
N CYS A 471 4.35 -2.78 -18.80
CA CYS A 471 5.20 -3.21 -19.90
C CYS A 471 6.29 -2.19 -20.24
N LEU A 472 5.94 -0.92 -20.41
CA LEU A 472 6.93 0.13 -20.70
C LEU A 472 7.90 0.35 -19.54
N PHE A 473 7.44 0.22 -18.29
CA PHE A 473 8.32 0.31 -17.13
C PHE A 473 9.28 -0.89 -17.06
N SER A 474 8.82 -2.11 -17.33
CA SER A 474 9.68 -3.29 -17.47
C SER A 474 10.71 -3.11 -18.59
N LEU A 475 10.32 -2.56 -19.73
CA LEU A 475 11.22 -2.30 -20.85
C LEU A 475 12.33 -1.29 -20.50
N ILE A 476 12.04 -0.23 -19.76
CA ILE A 476 13.06 0.72 -19.26
C ILE A 476 14.11 -0.01 -18.40
N ASN A 477 13.69 -1.03 -17.65
CA ASN A 477 14.57 -1.86 -16.82
C ASN A 477 15.22 -3.03 -17.60
N GLY A 478 14.98 -3.15 -18.91
CA GLY A 478 15.54 -4.20 -19.77
C GLY A 478 14.85 -5.56 -19.66
N ASP A 479 13.67 -5.63 -19.05
CA ASP A 479 12.90 -6.85 -18.89
C ASP A 479 11.95 -7.08 -20.07
N ASP A 480 11.78 -8.34 -20.48
CA ASP A 480 10.82 -8.76 -21.52
C ASP A 480 10.94 -8.08 -22.89
N MET A 481 12.11 -7.54 -23.23
CA MET A 481 12.33 -6.79 -24.49
C MET A 481 12.01 -7.64 -25.73
N TYR A 482 12.65 -8.80 -25.89
CA TYR A 482 12.46 -9.65 -27.06
C TYR A 482 11.03 -10.17 -27.19
N VAL A 483 10.41 -10.56 -26.07
CA VAL A 483 9.02 -11.05 -26.03
C VAL A 483 8.07 -9.98 -26.59
N THR A 484 8.30 -8.72 -26.24
CA THR A 484 7.46 -7.61 -26.73
C THR A 484 7.62 -7.36 -28.23
N PHE A 485 8.78 -7.67 -28.81
CA PHE A 485 8.99 -7.63 -30.26
C PHE A 485 8.38 -8.84 -30.98
N SER A 486 8.47 -10.04 -30.40
CA SER A 486 8.08 -11.30 -31.04
C SER A 486 6.58 -11.62 -30.92
N GLU A 487 5.90 -11.11 -29.89
CA GLU A 487 4.44 -11.28 -29.70
C GLU A 487 3.59 -10.36 -30.60
N MET A 488 4.21 -9.50 -31.42
CA MET A 488 3.48 -8.62 -32.33
C MET A 488 2.76 -9.42 -33.43
N GLN A 489 1.44 -9.30 -33.48
CA GLN A 489 0.65 -9.97 -34.51
C GLN A 489 0.85 -9.32 -35.90
N GLU A 490 1.36 -10.07 -36.87
CA GLU A 490 1.68 -9.62 -38.23
C GLU A 490 0.46 -9.33 -39.13
N SER A 491 -0.70 -9.02 -38.55
CA SER A 491 -1.95 -8.79 -39.29
C SER A 491 -1.93 -7.53 -40.17
N SER A 492 -1.10 -6.54 -39.84
CA SER A 492 -0.93 -5.32 -40.64
C SER A 492 0.55 -4.92 -40.69
N PRO A 493 1.17 -4.84 -41.88
CA PRO A 493 2.58 -4.49 -42.01
C PRO A 493 2.86 -3.04 -41.56
N VAL A 494 1.87 -2.14 -41.66
CA VAL A 494 1.99 -0.76 -41.19
C VAL A 494 2.05 -0.70 -39.67
N VAL A 495 1.20 -1.47 -38.99
CA VAL A 495 1.19 -1.52 -37.51
C VAL A 495 2.45 -2.21 -37.00
N TRP A 496 2.92 -3.26 -37.67
CA TRP A 496 4.18 -3.91 -37.34
C TRP A 496 5.38 -2.94 -37.52
N LEU A 497 5.46 -2.21 -38.63
CA LEU A 497 6.53 -1.23 -38.83
C LEU A 497 6.47 -0.12 -37.77
N PHE A 498 5.26 0.36 -37.47
CA PHE A 498 5.03 1.34 -36.41
C PHE A 498 5.48 0.81 -35.05
N SER A 499 5.17 -0.45 -34.71
CA SER A 499 5.55 -1.04 -33.42
C SER A 499 7.07 -1.16 -33.28
N GLN A 500 7.77 -1.55 -34.36
CA GLN A 500 9.24 -1.57 -34.37
C GLN A 500 9.80 -0.17 -34.08
N LEU A 501 9.36 0.84 -34.83
CA LEU A 501 9.80 2.22 -34.64
C LEU A 501 9.46 2.74 -33.24
N TYR A 502 8.25 2.46 -32.76
CA TYR A 502 7.76 2.85 -31.44
C TYR A 502 8.65 2.25 -30.33
N LEU A 503 8.89 0.94 -30.36
CA LEU A 503 9.69 0.25 -29.34
C LEU A 503 11.16 0.66 -29.41
N TYR A 504 11.76 0.73 -30.60
CA TYR A 504 13.15 1.19 -30.75
C TYR A 504 13.33 2.63 -30.26
N THR A 505 12.44 3.55 -30.64
CA THR A 505 12.53 4.95 -30.20
C THR A 505 12.32 5.08 -28.69
N PHE A 506 11.40 4.31 -28.11
CA PHE A 506 11.18 4.29 -26.67
C PHE A 506 12.43 3.78 -25.92
N ILE A 507 12.93 2.61 -26.29
CA ILE A 507 14.08 1.98 -25.64
C ILE A 507 15.32 2.86 -25.75
N SER A 508 15.63 3.39 -26.95
CA SER A 508 16.81 4.24 -27.16
C SER A 508 16.72 5.62 -26.52
N LEU A 509 15.52 6.09 -26.18
CA LEU A 509 15.33 7.39 -25.54
C LEU A 509 15.38 7.29 -24.00
N PHE A 510 14.89 6.19 -23.43
CA PHE A 510 14.74 6.02 -21.99
C PHE A 510 15.86 5.20 -21.32
N ILE A 511 16.60 4.40 -22.08
CA ILE A 511 17.80 3.66 -21.64
C ILE A 511 19.03 4.35 -22.21
#